data_AF-R4WDC9-F1
#
_entry.id   AF-R4WDC9-F1
#
_cell.length_a   1.000
_cell.length_b   1.000
_cell.length_c   1.000
_cell.angle_alpha   90.00
_cell.angle_beta   90.00
_cell.angle_gamma   90.00
#
_symmetry.space_group_name_H-M   'P 1'
#
loop_
_entity.id
_entity.type
_entity.pdbx_description
1 polymer ?
#
loop_
_entity_poly.entity_id
_entity_poly.type
_entity_poly.pdbx_seq_one_letter_code
_entity_poly.pdbx_strand_id
1 'polypeptide(L)'
;MIPKFILLLVMVSYTYGNHCPMNPKRCETVRCAQATREGCEKQGLDFVAKESICGCCDFCQPFSSNGEECGPKTEPMNGAKINCQPPSTCENGICT
;
A
#
# COMPACT_ATOMS: atom_id res chain seq x y z
N MET A 1 5.27 -40.67 -35.45
CA MET A 1 5.49 -39.28 -35.91
C MET A 1 4.52 -38.39 -35.14
N ILE A 2 4.99 -37.74 -34.08
CA ILE A 2 4.19 -36.85 -33.23
C ILE A 2 4.48 -35.43 -33.71
N PRO A 3 3.47 -34.61 -34.06
CA PRO A 3 3.71 -33.30 -34.62
C PRO A 3 4.36 -32.39 -33.57
N LYS A 4 5.58 -31.95 -33.88
CA LYS A 4 6.41 -31.00 -33.12
C LYS A 4 5.87 -29.57 -33.24
N PHE A 5 4.61 -29.33 -32.84
CA PHE A 5 3.99 -28.01 -33.05
C PHE A 5 3.39 -27.35 -31.82
N ILE A 6 3.44 -27.95 -30.64
CA ILE A 6 2.80 -27.36 -29.46
C ILE A 6 3.67 -27.59 -28.25
N LEU A 7 4.58 -26.66 -27.96
CA LEU A 7 4.88 -26.22 -26.59
C LEU A 7 6.00 -25.18 -26.64
N LEU A 8 5.91 -24.21 -25.74
CA LEU A 8 6.91 -23.17 -25.45
C LEU A 8 6.72 -21.86 -26.23
N LEU A 9 5.49 -21.33 -26.19
CA LEU A 9 5.31 -19.93 -25.81
C LEU A 9 5.89 -19.77 -24.39
N VAL A 10 7.19 -19.49 -24.33
CA VAL A 10 7.88 -19.13 -23.09
C VAL A 10 7.18 -17.87 -22.58
N MET A 11 6.50 -18.05 -21.45
CA MET A 11 5.91 -16.98 -20.66
C MET A 11 7.00 -15.92 -20.41
N VAL A 12 6.93 -14.81 -21.15
CA VAL A 12 7.59 -13.58 -20.75
C VAL A 12 6.81 -13.11 -19.54
N SER A 13 7.20 -13.62 -18.37
CA SER A 13 6.70 -13.15 -17.09
C SER A 13 7.07 -11.69 -16.99
N TYR A 14 6.05 -10.86 -17.20
CA TYR A 14 6.00 -9.44 -16.93
C TYR A 14 6.69 -9.13 -15.60
N THR A 15 7.94 -8.68 -15.64
CA THR A 15 8.46 -7.82 -14.58
C THR A 15 7.93 -6.41 -14.85
N TYR A 16 6.62 -6.23 -14.67
CA TYR A 16 6.10 -4.91 -14.35
C TYR A 16 6.57 -4.61 -12.93
N GLY A 17 7.83 -4.18 -12.83
CA GLY A 17 8.23 -3.37 -11.69
C GLY A 17 7.23 -2.23 -11.64
N ASN A 18 6.37 -2.22 -10.62
CA ASN A 18 5.41 -1.17 -10.35
C ASN A 18 6.18 0.08 -9.88
N HIS A 19 7.04 0.61 -10.74
CA HIS A 19 7.58 1.93 -10.58
C HIS A 19 6.41 2.87 -10.88
N CYS A 20 5.90 3.57 -9.88
CA CYS A 20 4.95 4.65 -10.10
C CYS A 20 5.75 5.86 -10.58
N PRO A 21 5.82 6.17 -11.89
CA PRO A 21 6.33 7.47 -12.31
C PRO A 21 5.42 8.53 -11.66
N MET A 22 6.03 9.51 -10.98
CA MET A 22 5.33 10.68 -10.46
C MET A 22 4.76 11.49 -11.63
N ASN A 23 3.60 11.07 -12.13
CA ASN A 23 2.82 11.81 -13.12
C ASN A 23 1.59 12.37 -12.41
N PRO A 24 1.47 13.69 -12.24
CA PRO A 24 0.36 14.32 -11.52
C PRO A 24 -1.02 14.04 -12.14
N LYS A 25 -1.08 13.67 -13.43
CA LYS A 25 -2.34 13.29 -14.10
C LYS A 25 -2.79 11.85 -13.81
N ARG A 26 -1.98 11.04 -13.13
CA ARG A 26 -2.32 9.63 -12.86
C ARG A 26 -3.54 9.51 -11.94
N CYS A 27 -3.67 10.38 -10.93
CA CYS A 27 -4.78 10.33 -10.00
C CYS A 27 -6.15 10.60 -10.66
N GLU A 28 -6.18 11.25 -11.83
CA GLU A 28 -7.42 11.48 -12.61
C GLU A 28 -8.02 10.17 -13.14
N THR A 29 -7.17 9.17 -13.38
CA THR A 29 -7.58 7.84 -13.87
C THR A 29 -7.73 6.80 -12.76
N VAL A 30 -7.28 7.10 -11.55
CA VAL A 30 -7.32 6.18 -10.41
C VAL A 30 -8.68 6.30 -9.74
N ARG A 31 -9.37 5.16 -9.60
CA ARG A 31 -10.63 5.08 -8.85
C ARG A 31 -10.31 4.66 -7.41
N CYS A 32 -10.29 5.61 -6.49
CA CYS A 32 -10.08 5.35 -5.07
C CYS A 32 -11.37 4.91 -4.39
N ALA A 33 -11.26 3.99 -3.42
CA ALA A 33 -12.33 3.81 -2.44
C ALA A 33 -12.44 5.08 -1.59
N GLN A 34 -13.66 5.48 -1.23
CA GLN A 34 -13.88 6.63 -0.36
C GLN A 34 -13.66 6.24 1.10
N ALA A 35 -12.40 6.17 1.51
CA ALA A 35 -12.07 6.10 2.93
C ALA A 35 -12.25 7.49 3.55
N THR A 36 -12.89 7.55 4.71
CA THR A 36 -13.01 8.77 5.52
C THR A 36 -12.37 8.51 6.87
N ARG A 37 -11.83 9.56 7.50
CA ARG A 37 -11.25 9.45 8.85
C ARG A 37 -12.23 8.81 9.84
N GLU A 38 -13.44 9.36 9.90
CA GLU A 38 -14.51 8.84 10.75
C GLU A 38 -14.88 7.38 10.43
N GLY A 39 -14.85 7.01 9.15
CA GLY A 39 -15.11 5.65 8.71
C GLY A 39 -14.03 4.66 9.17
N CYS A 40 -12.76 5.06 9.15
CA CYS A 40 -11.65 4.23 9.65
C CYS A 40 -11.70 4.13 11.19
N GLU A 41 -11.90 5.25 11.88
CA GLU A 41 -11.98 5.28 13.34
C GLU A 41 -13.11 4.41 13.89
N LYS A 42 -14.30 4.45 13.27
CA LYS A 42 -15.44 3.56 13.64
C LYS A 42 -15.11 2.07 13.49
N GLN A 43 -14.17 1.73 12.63
CA GLN A 43 -13.69 0.36 12.42
C GLN A 43 -12.46 0.03 13.29
N GLY A 44 -11.97 0.97 14.10
CA GLY A 44 -10.73 0.81 14.86
C GLY A 44 -9.48 0.78 13.98
N LEU A 45 -9.52 1.45 12.83
CA LEU A 45 -8.43 1.51 11.85
C LEU A 45 -7.85 2.93 11.78
N ASP A 46 -6.58 2.99 11.38
CA ASP A 46 -5.86 4.22 11.10
C ASP A 46 -6.22 4.78 9.73
N PHE A 47 -6.44 6.09 9.65
CA PHE A 47 -6.73 6.78 8.39
C PHE A 47 -5.44 7.34 7.80
N VAL A 48 -5.11 6.90 6.59
CA VAL A 48 -3.94 7.35 5.86
C VAL A 48 -4.37 8.11 4.61
N ALA A 49 -3.99 9.39 4.55
CA ALA A 49 -4.38 10.29 3.47
C ALA A 49 -3.36 10.24 2.33
N LYS A 50 -3.81 9.96 1.10
CA LYS A 50 -3.00 10.08 -0.12
C LYS A 50 -1.66 9.35 -0.08
N GLU A 51 -1.57 8.21 0.59
CA GLU A 51 -0.36 7.36 0.60
C GLU A 51 -0.58 5.99 -0.07
N SER A 52 -1.81 5.72 -0.56
CA SER A 52 -2.13 4.52 -1.32
C SER A 52 -2.24 4.79 -2.82
N ILE A 53 -1.96 3.75 -3.63
CA ILE A 53 -1.99 3.74 -5.10
C ILE A 53 -1.24 4.95 -5.65
N CYS A 54 0.09 4.89 -5.61
CA CYS A 54 0.98 5.95 -6.09
C CYS A 54 0.74 7.34 -5.45
N GLY A 55 0.22 7.37 -4.22
CA GLY A 55 -0.08 8.60 -3.49
C GLY A 55 -1.37 9.31 -3.92
N CYS A 56 -2.28 8.60 -4.57
CA CYS A 56 -3.54 9.18 -5.06
C CYS A 56 -4.72 8.95 -4.11
N CYS A 57 -4.69 7.87 -3.32
CA CYS A 57 -5.86 7.41 -2.58
C CYS A 57 -5.67 7.49 -1.08
N ASP A 58 -6.75 7.89 -0.42
CA ASP A 58 -6.95 7.70 1.01
C ASP A 58 -7.38 6.25 1.27
N PHE A 59 -6.99 5.71 2.42
CA PHE A 59 -7.38 4.36 2.82
C PHE A 59 -7.34 4.17 4.34
N CYS A 60 -7.98 3.11 4.81
CA CYS A 60 -7.89 2.66 6.20
C CYS A 60 -6.86 1.53 6.29
N GLN A 61 -6.00 1.56 7.31
CA GLN A 61 -5.05 0.48 7.59
C GLN A 61 -5.13 0.07 9.07
N PRO A 62 -4.71 -1.15 9.42
CA PRO A 62 -4.58 -1.53 10.82
C PRO A 62 -3.47 -0.72 11.50
N PHE A 63 -3.67 -0.44 12.79
CA PHE A 63 -2.60 0.05 13.65
C PHE A 63 -1.58 -1.05 13.94
N SER A 64 -0.34 -0.66 14.23
CA SER A 64 0.65 -1.54 14.85
C SER A 64 0.38 -1.71 16.34
N SER A 65 0.48 -2.94 16.81
CA SER A 65 0.40 -3.32 18.21
C SER A 65 1.71 -3.01 18.95
N ASN A 66 1.68 -3.04 20.28
CA ASN A 66 2.90 -2.84 21.08
C ASN A 66 3.95 -3.90 20.74
N GLY A 67 5.19 -3.44 20.55
CA GLY A 67 6.32 -4.25 20.11
C GLY A 67 6.41 -4.46 18.60
N GLU A 68 5.44 -4.00 17.82
CA GLU A 68 5.50 -4.05 16.34
C GLU A 68 6.20 -2.81 15.76
N GLU A 69 6.70 -2.96 14.54
CA GLU A 69 7.37 -1.88 13.82
C GLU A 69 6.39 -0.75 13.46
N CYS A 70 6.91 0.48 13.50
CA CYS A 70 6.18 1.69 13.16
C CYS A 70 7.08 2.69 12.43
N GLY A 71 6.46 3.67 11.77
CA GLY A 71 7.19 4.71 11.02
C GLY A 71 7.00 4.62 9.51
N PRO A 72 7.84 5.31 8.72
CA PRO A 72 7.68 5.41 7.27
C PRO A 72 7.99 4.08 6.57
N LYS A 73 7.11 3.61 5.69
CA LYS A 73 7.42 2.48 4.80
C LYS A 73 8.44 2.92 3.73
N THR A 74 9.52 2.16 3.61
CA THR A 74 10.64 2.44 2.69
C THR A 74 10.38 2.02 1.24
N GLU A 75 9.26 1.35 0.93
CA GLU A 75 8.95 0.89 -0.43
C GLU A 75 7.93 1.77 -1.19
N PRO A 76 8.17 2.04 -2.49
CA PRO A 76 7.38 2.99 -3.29
C PRO A 76 5.97 2.53 -3.69
N MET A 77 5.52 1.35 -3.25
CA MET A 77 4.16 0.87 -3.59
C MET A 77 3.08 1.24 -2.56
N ASN A 78 3.45 1.59 -1.33
CA ASN A 78 2.53 2.06 -0.30
C ASN A 78 3.35 2.88 0.69
N GLY A 79 3.52 4.18 0.43
CA GLY A 79 4.24 5.13 1.29
C GLY A 79 3.51 5.41 2.61
N ALA A 80 2.72 4.46 3.08
CA ALA A 80 1.90 4.55 4.26
C ALA A 80 2.78 4.51 5.51
N LYS A 81 2.75 5.58 6.30
CA LYS A 81 3.30 5.55 7.66
C LYS A 81 2.49 4.57 8.50
N ILE A 82 3.13 3.62 9.18
CA ILE A 82 2.43 2.74 10.12
C ILE A 82 2.37 3.44 11.47
N ASN A 83 1.15 3.71 11.95
CA ASN A 83 0.91 4.33 13.25
C ASN A 83 0.61 3.27 14.31
N CYS A 84 1.00 3.55 15.56
CA CYS A 84 0.74 2.68 16.70
C CYS A 84 -0.70 2.80 17.17
N GLN A 85 -1.24 1.71 17.71
CA GLN A 85 -2.55 1.68 18.34
C GLN A 85 -2.52 2.58 19.58
N PRO A 86 -3.37 3.62 19.67
CA PRO A 86 -3.43 4.45 20.87
C PRO A 86 -3.76 3.60 22.12
N PRO A 87 -3.14 3.87 23.29
CA PRO A 87 -2.34 5.06 23.62
C PRO A 87 -0.85 4.99 23.26
N SER A 88 -0.40 3.93 22.60
CA SER A 88 1.02 3.66 22.36
C SER A 88 1.64 4.64 21.37
N THR A 89 2.95 4.82 21.48
CA THR A 89 3.72 5.77 20.66
C THR A 89 4.83 5.09 19.89
N CYS A 90 5.23 5.68 18.76
CA CYS A 90 6.32 5.12 17.96
C CYS A 90 7.67 5.64 18.48
N GLU A 91 8.41 4.78 19.18
CA GLU A 91 9.74 5.06 19.72
C GLU A 91 10.78 4.16 19.08
N ASN A 92 11.82 4.75 18.48
CA ASN A 92 12.89 4.01 17.77
C ASN A 92 12.37 3.03 16.70
N GLY A 93 11.25 3.35 16.06
CA GLY A 93 10.63 2.50 15.03
C GLY A 93 9.83 1.33 15.58
N ILE A 94 9.55 1.30 16.88
CA ILE A 94 8.73 0.29 17.56
C ILE A 94 7.60 0.95 18.35
N CYS A 95 6.42 0.34 18.37
CA CYS A 95 5.32 0.81 19.21
C CYS A 95 5.54 0.48 20.68
N THR A 96 5.54 1.49 21.54
CA THR A 96 5.74 1.39 23.00
C THR A 96 4.58 1.99 23.78
#